data_AF-A0A940L4W3-F1
#
_entry.id   AF-A0A940L4W3-F1
#
_cell.length_a   1.000
_cell.length_b   1.000
_cell.length_c   1.000
_cell.angle_alpha   90.00
_cell.angle_beta   90.00
_cell.angle_gamma   90.00
#
_symmetry.space_group_name_H-M   'P 1'
#
loop_
_entity.id
_entity.type
_entity.pdbx_description
1 polymer ?
#
loop_
_entity_poly.entity_id
_entity_poly.type
_entity_poly.pdbx_seq_one_letter_code
_entity_poly.pdbx_strand_id
1 'polypeptide(L)'
;MMHNYREFILRELERRQKRNPSYSLRAFARDLEMPSSRLSEILNRKMGLSEARAMALAEKLNLEASEKEFFIDLALSEHARSAVMKDMALRRVKARTEAVTAPAPTPTEDSLTVDAAVILDKLRASAPDPSRKWDVSSSILHVKREQYAQAVEKIKAFRAQLAQEMEAPSESDSVYCLAVQVFEMADSEK
;
A
#
# COMPACT_ATOMS: atom_id res chain seq x y z
N MET A 1 6.09 6.62 19.53
CA MET A 1 5.61 6.47 18.15
C MET A 1 6.77 6.77 17.22
N MET A 2 6.95 6.00 16.15
CA MET A 2 8.06 6.20 15.22
C MET A 2 7.69 7.31 14.24
N HIS A 3 8.33 8.47 14.30
CA HIS A 3 7.97 9.62 13.44
C HIS A 3 8.79 9.65 12.15
N ASN A 4 9.76 8.74 12.02
CA ASN A 4 10.71 8.73 10.93
C ASN A 4 11.19 7.31 10.63
N TYR A 5 11.39 6.98 9.34
CA TYR A 5 11.94 5.68 8.93
C TYR A 5 13.32 5.39 9.53
N ARG A 6 14.12 6.42 9.83
CA ARG A 6 15.45 6.27 10.45
C ARG A 6 15.38 5.68 11.85
N GLU A 7 14.28 5.89 12.57
CA GLU A 7 14.10 5.34 13.91
C GLU A 7 13.99 3.81 13.86
N PHE A 8 13.41 3.22 12.81
CA PHE A 8 13.44 1.77 12.58
C PHE A 8 14.87 1.24 12.44
N ILE A 9 15.69 1.95 11.66
CA ILE A 9 17.10 1.58 11.42
C ILE A 9 17.89 1.65 12.73
N LEU A 10 17.71 2.72 13.51
CA LEU A 10 18.40 2.92 14.78
C LEU A 10 17.94 1.92 15.86
N ARG A 11 16.63 1.65 15.94
CA ARG A 11 16.05 0.66 16.86
C ARG A 11 16.64 -0.73 16.61
N GLU A 12 16.75 -1.12 15.35
CA GLU A 12 17.33 -2.41 14.97
C GLU A 12 18.84 -2.48 15.25
N LEU A 13 19.57 -1.38 15.01
CA LEU A 13 20.98 -1.28 15.39
C LEU A 13 21.16 -1.44 16.91
N GLU A 14 20.39 -0.70 17.70
CA GLU A 14 20.44 -0.76 19.16
C GLU A 14 20.13 -2.17 19.68
N ARG A 15 19.13 -2.84 19.09
CA ARG A 15 18.79 -4.23 19.43
C ARG A 15 19.97 -5.18 19.19
N ARG A 16 20.68 -5.04 18.07
CA ARG A 16 21.87 -5.85 17.78
C ARG A 16 23.05 -5.51 18.71
N GLN A 17 23.23 -4.23 19.05
CA GLN A 17 24.25 -3.77 20.00
C GLN A 17 24.00 -4.28 21.42
N LYS A 18 22.75 -4.35 21.86
CA LYS A 18 22.40 -4.95 23.17
C LYS A 18 22.80 -6.42 23.25
N ARG A 19 22.67 -7.17 22.15
CA ARG A 19 23.09 -8.58 22.08
C ARG A 19 24.60 -8.74 21.92
N ASN A 20 25.26 -7.80 21.26
CA ASN A 20 26.71 -7.79 21.10
C ASN A 20 27.24 -6.34 21.23
N PRO A 21 27.77 -5.95 22.40
CA PRO A 21 28.27 -4.59 22.63
C PRO A 21 29.40 -4.15 21.67
N SER A 22 30.13 -5.11 21.06
CA SER A 22 31.16 -4.81 20.06
C SER A 22 30.59 -4.56 18.65
N TYR A 23 29.28 -4.72 18.47
CA TYR A 23 28.62 -4.58 17.18
C TYR A 23 28.63 -3.12 16.71
N SER A 24 29.45 -2.84 15.70
CA SER A 24 29.68 -1.49 15.19
C SER A 24 28.72 -1.12 14.07
N LEU A 25 28.60 0.18 13.79
CA LEU A 25 27.88 0.69 12.61
C LEU A 25 28.41 0.10 11.30
N ARG A 26 29.71 -0.22 11.23
CA ARG A 26 30.32 -0.86 10.04
C ARG A 26 29.84 -2.30 9.88
N ALA A 27 29.72 -3.06 10.97
CA ALA A 27 29.15 -4.40 10.94
C ALA A 27 27.67 -4.34 10.53
N PHE A 28 26.91 -3.39 11.05
CA PHE A 28 25.52 -3.21 10.67
C PHE A 28 25.34 -2.87 9.19
N ALA A 29 26.16 -1.96 8.65
CA ALA A 29 26.11 -1.63 7.24
C ALA A 29 26.41 -2.85 6.35
N ARG A 30 27.33 -3.72 6.77
CA ARG A 30 27.65 -4.99 6.09
C ARG A 30 26.43 -5.91 6.04
N ASP A 31 25.74 -6.07 7.16
CA ASP A 31 24.53 -6.90 7.25
C ASP A 31 23.36 -6.33 6.44
N LEU A 32 23.28 -5.00 6.31
CA LEU A 32 22.33 -4.31 5.43
C LEU A 32 22.80 -4.25 3.97
N GLU A 33 23.91 -4.92 3.63
CA GLU A 33 24.49 -4.99 2.30
C GLU A 33 24.74 -3.60 1.67
N MET A 34 25.25 -2.66 2.47
CA MET A 34 25.57 -1.32 1.96
C MET A 34 26.85 -0.72 2.56
N PRO A 35 27.47 0.25 1.85
CA PRO A 35 28.64 0.96 2.36
C PRO A 35 28.31 1.71 3.66
N SER A 36 29.23 1.65 4.64
CA SER A 36 29.05 2.34 5.93
C SER A 36 28.93 3.86 5.79
N SER A 37 29.57 4.46 4.78
CA SER A 37 29.40 5.87 4.43
C SER A 37 27.95 6.20 4.07
N ARG A 38 27.35 5.38 3.21
CA ARG A 38 25.98 5.55 2.74
C ARG A 38 24.96 5.37 3.85
N LEU A 39 25.15 4.39 4.74
CA LEU A 39 24.31 4.24 5.93
C LEU A 39 24.39 5.49 6.82
N SER A 40 25.61 6.00 7.05
CA SER A 40 25.81 7.24 7.82
C SER A 40 25.13 8.45 7.17
N GLU A 41 25.20 8.60 5.85
CA GLU A 41 24.53 9.69 5.12
C GLU A 41 23.00 9.62 5.27
N ILE A 42 22.41 8.43 5.23
CA ILE A 42 20.97 8.23 5.44
C ILE A 42 20.56 8.63 6.86
N LEU A 43 21.29 8.13 7.86
CA LEU A 43 21.03 8.44 9.27
C LEU A 43 21.17 9.93 9.57
N ASN A 44 22.12 10.61 8.91
CA ASN A 44 22.35 12.04 9.04
C ASN A 44 21.52 12.91 8.08
N ARG A 45 20.50 12.34 7.41
CA ARG A 45 19.60 13.04 6.48
C ARG A 45 20.27 13.69 5.26
N LYS A 46 21.53 13.33 4.96
CA LYS A 46 22.27 13.82 3.79
C LYS A 46 21.83 13.12 2.49
N MET A 47 21.34 11.88 2.61
CA MET A 47 20.83 11.08 1.51
C MET A 47 19.46 10.49 1.84
N GLY A 48 18.57 10.52 0.85
CA GLY A 48 17.26 9.87 0.91
C GLY A 48 17.29 8.40 0.50
N LEU A 49 16.17 7.71 0.71
CA LEU A 49 15.94 6.35 0.21
C LEU A 49 15.04 6.41 -1.03
N SER A 50 15.45 5.72 -2.10
CA SER A 50 14.54 5.38 -3.18
C SER A 50 13.60 4.25 -2.75
N GLU A 51 12.48 4.10 -3.44
CA GLU A 51 11.50 3.02 -3.21
C GLU A 51 12.15 1.64 -3.15
N ALA A 52 12.88 1.25 -4.21
CA ALA A 52 13.55 -0.03 -4.29
C ALA A 52 14.55 -0.25 -3.12
N ARG A 53 15.25 0.81 -2.68
CA ARG A 53 16.18 0.73 -1.53
C ARG A 53 15.43 0.65 -0.21
N ALA A 54 14.30 1.34 -0.07
CA ALA A 54 13.46 1.25 1.12
C ALA A 54 12.90 -0.16 1.27
N MET A 55 12.41 -0.76 0.19
CA MET A 55 11.96 -2.16 0.17
C MET A 55 13.08 -3.13 0.56
N ALA A 56 14.26 -3.01 -0.08
CA ALA A 56 15.41 -3.87 0.23
C ALA A 56 15.86 -3.73 1.70
N LEU A 57 15.87 -2.52 2.24
CA LEU A 57 16.18 -2.28 3.65
C LEU A 57 15.13 -2.89 4.57
N ALA A 58 13.84 -2.75 4.26
CA ALA A 58 12.76 -3.30 5.09
C ALA A 58 12.87 -4.83 5.25
N GLU A 59 13.29 -5.52 4.19
CA GLU A 59 13.61 -6.96 4.24
C GLU A 59 14.83 -7.26 5.13
N LYS A 60 15.94 -6.53 4.95
CA LYS A 60 17.20 -6.77 5.72
C LYS A 60 17.09 -6.39 7.19
N LEU A 61 16.19 -5.45 7.51
CA LEU A 61 15.83 -5.09 8.88
C LEU A 61 14.90 -6.14 9.53
N ASN A 62 14.38 -7.09 8.74
CA ASN A 62 13.47 -8.14 9.19
C ASN A 62 12.24 -7.57 9.90
N LEU A 63 11.66 -6.52 9.32
CA LEU A 63 10.42 -5.90 9.80
C LEU A 63 9.23 -6.82 9.48
N GLU A 64 8.15 -6.75 10.26
CA GLU A 64 6.90 -7.44 9.93
C GLU A 64 6.19 -6.76 8.75
N ALA A 65 5.30 -7.46 8.03
CA ALA A 65 4.63 -6.93 6.82
C ALA A 65 4.03 -5.53 7.05
N SER A 66 3.32 -5.35 8.16
CA SER A 66 2.74 -4.06 8.51
C SER A 66 3.82 -3.00 8.78
N GLU A 67 4.92 -3.32 9.46
CA GLU A 67 6.02 -2.38 9.72
C GLU A 67 6.80 -2.04 8.44
N LYS A 68 6.95 -3.00 7.51
CA LYS A 68 7.58 -2.78 6.20
C LYS A 68 6.84 -1.72 5.40
N GLU A 69 5.51 -1.86 5.27
CA GLU A 69 4.68 -0.88 4.56
C GLU A 69 4.83 0.53 5.15
N PHE A 70 4.77 0.63 6.48
CA PHE A 70 4.91 1.92 7.16
C PHE A 70 6.31 2.52 6.99
N PHE A 71 7.35 1.70 7.07
CA PHE A 71 8.73 2.12 6.83
C PHE A 71 8.91 2.68 5.42
N ILE A 72 8.34 2.01 4.41
CA ILE A 72 8.40 2.44 3.01
C ILE A 72 7.64 3.76 2.83
N ASP A 73 6.43 3.87 3.38
CA ASP A 73 5.64 5.11 3.29
C ASP A 73 6.32 6.30 3.99
N LEU A 74 6.97 6.08 5.13
CA LEU A 74 7.80 7.10 5.79
C LEU A 74 9.00 7.53 4.93
N ALA A 75 9.65 6.58 4.24
CA ALA A 75 10.77 6.90 3.36
C ALA A 75 10.32 7.68 2.10
N LEU A 76 9.22 7.28 1.48
CA LEU A 76 8.68 7.90 0.26
C LEU A 76 8.04 9.26 0.52
N SER A 77 7.33 9.44 1.63
CA SER A 77 6.75 10.73 1.99
C SER A 77 7.81 11.82 2.20
N GLU A 78 9.03 11.45 2.58
CA GLU A 78 10.15 12.39 2.66
C GLU A 78 10.88 12.57 1.31
N HIS A 79 11.26 11.46 0.62
CA HIS A 79 12.29 11.48 -0.44
C HIS A 79 11.84 10.97 -1.81
N ALA A 80 10.55 10.68 -2.04
CA ALA A 80 10.08 10.25 -3.35
C ALA A 80 10.35 11.32 -4.42
N ARG A 81 10.84 10.87 -5.59
CA ARG A 81 11.13 11.76 -6.74
C ARG A 81 9.86 12.27 -7.42
N SER A 82 8.77 11.51 -7.36
CA SER A 82 7.46 11.88 -7.91
C SER A 82 6.62 12.57 -6.84
N ALA A 83 6.08 13.75 -7.17
CA ALA A 83 5.19 14.50 -6.28
C ALA A 83 3.93 13.70 -5.92
N VAL A 84 3.39 12.94 -6.87
CA VAL A 84 2.23 12.07 -6.67
C VAL A 84 2.55 10.96 -5.66
N MET A 85 3.68 10.26 -5.84
CA MET A 85 4.11 9.20 -4.91
C MET A 85 4.36 9.74 -3.50
N LYS A 86 4.92 10.95 -3.41
CA LYS A 86 5.16 11.63 -2.14
C LYS A 86 3.86 11.95 -1.41
N ASP A 87 2.87 12.51 -2.12
CA ASP A 87 1.56 12.85 -1.55
C ASP A 87 0.79 11.60 -1.10
N MET A 88 0.78 10.54 -1.92
CA MET A 88 0.15 9.27 -1.57
C MET A 88 0.76 8.65 -0.31
N ALA A 89 2.10 8.60 -0.24
CA ALA A 89 2.80 8.08 0.93
C ALA A 89 2.50 8.92 2.18
N LEU A 90 2.45 10.25 2.05
CA LEU A 90 2.10 11.15 3.16
C LEU A 90 0.67 10.91 3.67
N ARG A 91 -0.29 10.68 2.76
CA ARG A 91 -1.68 10.34 3.13
C ARG A 91 -1.75 9.02 3.88
N ARG A 92 -1.02 7.98 3.44
CA ARG A 92 -0.98 6.69 4.12
C ARG A 92 -0.35 6.79 5.52
N VAL A 93 0.73 7.56 5.67
CA VAL A 93 1.35 7.83 7.00
C VAL A 93 0.36 8.52 7.93
N LYS A 94 -0.34 9.56 7.47
CA LYS A 94 -1.36 10.27 8.25
C LYS A 94 -2.49 9.34 8.66
N ALA A 95 -3.08 8.64 7.69
CA ALA A 95 -4.18 7.71 7.93
C ALA A 95 -3.79 6.64 8.96
N ARG A 96 -2.56 6.11 8.93
CA ARG A 96 -2.10 5.12 9.90
C ARG A 96 -1.81 5.70 11.28
N THR A 97 -1.32 6.93 11.35
CA THR A 97 -1.09 7.64 12.61
C THR A 97 -2.42 7.95 13.31
N GLU A 98 -3.43 8.35 12.53
CA GLU A 98 -4.79 8.64 12.98
C GLU A 98 -5.61 7.36 13.27
N ALA A 99 -5.39 6.29 12.51
CA ALA A 99 -6.02 4.98 12.72
C ALA A 99 -5.44 4.18 13.88
N VAL A 100 -4.31 4.59 14.49
CA VAL A 100 -3.82 3.98 15.75
C VAL A 100 -4.48 4.64 16.98
N THR A 101 -5.08 5.82 16.82
CA THR A 101 -5.95 6.44 17.83
C THR A 101 -7.39 5.90 17.81
N ALA A 102 -7.75 5.09 16.82
CA ALA A 102 -8.97 4.28 16.79
C ALA A 102 -8.57 2.79 16.84
N PRO A 103 -9.27 1.90 17.57
CA PRO A 103 -8.87 0.49 17.63
C PRO A 103 -9.07 -0.18 16.26
N ALA A 104 -7.98 -0.65 15.63
CA ALA A 104 -8.02 -1.32 14.32
C ALA A 104 -8.17 -2.85 14.44
N PRO A 105 -9.00 -3.50 13.61
CA PRO A 105 -9.02 -4.95 13.44
C PRO A 105 -7.92 -5.41 12.47
N THR A 106 -7.27 -6.53 12.76
CA THR A 106 -6.11 -7.09 12.06
C THR A 106 -6.46 -7.84 10.75
N PRO A 107 -5.64 -7.73 9.69
CA PRO A 107 -5.64 -8.69 8.58
C PRO A 107 -4.30 -9.45 8.47
N THR A 108 -4.37 -10.75 8.13
CA THR A 108 -3.22 -11.58 7.75
C THR A 108 -3.40 -12.04 6.30
N GLU A 109 -2.28 -12.11 5.57
CA GLU A 109 -2.14 -12.34 4.14
C GLU A 109 -2.41 -13.80 3.75
N ASP A 110 -3.20 -14.03 2.70
CA ASP A 110 -2.84 -15.04 1.70
C ASP A 110 -3.47 -14.73 0.33
N SER A 111 -2.79 -15.22 -0.70
CA SER A 111 -2.68 -14.59 -2.01
C SER A 111 -3.73 -15.05 -3.02
N LEU A 112 -4.20 -14.10 -3.84
CA LEU A 112 -4.69 -14.25 -5.23
C LEU A 112 -5.91 -15.14 -5.54
N THR A 113 -6.53 -15.78 -4.56
CA THR A 113 -7.97 -16.10 -4.60
C THR A 113 -8.62 -15.41 -3.42
N VAL A 114 -8.86 -14.10 -3.54
CA VAL A 114 -9.69 -13.44 -2.54
C VAL A 114 -11.11 -13.94 -2.79
N ASP A 115 -11.56 -14.86 -1.93
CA ASP A 115 -12.94 -15.35 -1.91
C ASP A 115 -13.88 -14.17 -2.10
N ALA A 116 -14.90 -14.33 -2.96
CA ALA A 116 -15.91 -13.30 -3.19
C ALA A 116 -16.50 -12.79 -1.86
N ALA A 117 -16.55 -13.64 -0.83
CA ALA A 117 -16.92 -13.30 0.53
C ALA A 117 -15.97 -12.28 1.21
N VAL A 118 -14.65 -12.39 1.02
CA VAL A 118 -13.65 -11.47 1.58
C VAL A 118 -13.65 -10.13 0.83
N ILE A 119 -13.89 -10.15 -0.48
CA ILE A 119 -14.11 -8.91 -1.25
C ILE A 119 -15.39 -8.21 -0.75
N LEU A 120 -16.48 -8.96 -0.52
CA LEU A 120 -17.73 -8.43 0.02
C LEU A 120 -17.57 -7.88 1.44
N ASP A 121 -16.75 -8.54 2.27
CA ASP A 121 -16.47 -8.12 3.64
C ASP A 121 -15.60 -6.86 3.68
N LYS A 122 -14.60 -6.76 2.79
CA LYS A 122 -13.80 -5.53 2.60
C LYS A 122 -14.64 -4.37 2.05
N LEU A 123 -15.60 -4.63 1.16
CA LEU A 123 -16.57 -3.64 0.66
C LEU A 123 -17.54 -3.19 1.77
N ARG A 124 -17.92 -4.07 2.69
CA ARG A 124 -18.72 -3.75 3.89
C ARG A 124 -17.91 -3.00 4.95
N ALA A 125 -16.62 -3.31 5.09
CA ALA A 125 -15.72 -2.63 6.02
C ALA A 125 -15.29 -1.24 5.51
N SER A 126 -15.24 -1.05 4.18
CA SER A 126 -15.16 0.26 3.54
C SER A 126 -16.54 0.92 3.44
N ALA A 127 -17.41 0.69 4.43
CA ALA A 127 -18.73 1.29 4.43
C ALA A 127 -18.58 2.80 4.25
N PRO A 128 -19.33 3.36 3.31
CA PRO A 128 -19.47 4.79 3.13
C PRO A 128 -19.57 5.59 4.41
N ASP A 129 -18.82 6.69 4.52
CA ASP A 129 -19.24 7.78 5.38
C ASP A 129 -20.67 8.19 4.98
N PRO A 130 -21.66 8.09 5.88
CA PRO A 130 -23.07 8.37 5.59
C PRO A 130 -23.32 9.83 5.18
N SER A 131 -22.34 10.73 5.38
CA SER A 131 -22.41 12.13 4.95
C SER A 131 -22.08 12.34 3.46
N ARG A 132 -21.54 11.33 2.76
CA ARG A 132 -21.22 11.40 1.33
C ARG A 132 -22.36 10.79 0.50
N LYS A 133 -22.60 11.30 -0.71
CA LYS A 133 -23.56 10.69 -1.65
C LYS A 133 -22.89 9.52 -2.36
N TRP A 134 -23.47 8.33 -2.24
CA TRP A 134 -22.99 7.11 -2.88
C TRP A 134 -24.00 6.64 -3.91
N ASP A 135 -23.50 6.31 -5.09
CA ASP A 135 -24.28 5.64 -6.12
C ASP A 135 -23.76 4.20 -6.24
N VAL A 136 -24.54 3.24 -5.77
CA VAL A 136 -24.22 1.82 -5.84
C VAL A 136 -25.33 1.15 -6.66
N SER A 137 -25.01 0.85 -7.91
CA SER A 137 -25.91 0.17 -8.84
C SER A 137 -25.43 -1.25 -9.12
N SER A 138 -26.31 -2.23 -8.90
CA SER A 138 -26.06 -3.64 -9.20
C SER A 138 -27.26 -4.21 -9.97
N SER A 139 -27.00 -4.86 -11.11
CA SER A 139 -28.03 -5.46 -11.94
C SER A 139 -27.64 -6.89 -12.32
N ILE A 140 -28.57 -7.84 -12.14
CA ILE A 140 -28.39 -9.23 -12.57
C ILE A 140 -28.76 -9.32 -14.06
N LEU A 141 -27.84 -9.86 -14.86
CA LEU A 141 -28.00 -10.00 -16.30
C LEU A 141 -27.93 -11.47 -16.69
N HIS A 142 -28.88 -11.92 -17.51
CA HIS A 142 -28.80 -13.23 -18.16
C HIS A 142 -28.02 -13.07 -19.46
N VAL A 143 -26.80 -13.58 -19.49
CA VAL A 143 -25.89 -13.55 -20.65
C VAL A 143 -25.46 -14.97 -20.98
N LYS A 144 -25.36 -15.28 -22.28
CA LYS A 144 -24.82 -16.57 -22.71
C LYS A 144 -23.34 -16.68 -22.37
N ARG A 145 -22.84 -17.89 -22.09
CA ARG A 145 -21.44 -18.12 -21.68
C ARG A 145 -20.43 -17.62 -22.73
N GLU A 146 -20.77 -17.68 -24.01
CA GLU A 146 -19.92 -17.17 -25.09
C GLU A 146 -19.82 -15.62 -25.10
N GLN A 147 -20.81 -14.94 -24.51
CA GLN A 147 -20.87 -13.48 -24.41
C GLN A 147 -20.15 -12.95 -23.17
N TYR A 148 -19.74 -13.82 -22.24
CA TYR A 148 -19.02 -13.45 -21.03
C TYR A 148 -17.70 -12.73 -21.35
N ALA A 149 -16.92 -13.27 -22.28
CA ALA A 149 -15.67 -12.65 -22.72
C ALA A 149 -15.91 -11.25 -23.32
N GLN A 150 -17.00 -11.08 -24.07
CA GLN A 150 -17.38 -9.79 -24.62
C GLN A 150 -17.80 -8.79 -23.54
N ALA A 151 -18.50 -9.25 -22.49
CA ALA A 151 -18.88 -8.40 -21.35
C ALA A 151 -17.65 -7.91 -20.58
N VAL A 152 -16.68 -8.79 -20.33
CA VAL A 152 -15.41 -8.42 -19.67
C VAL A 152 -14.66 -7.37 -20.49
N GLU A 153 -14.55 -7.55 -21.80
CA GLU A 153 -13.86 -6.58 -22.67
C GLU A 153 -14.57 -5.23 -22.72
N LYS A 154 -15.92 -5.22 -22.77
CA LYS A 154 -16.69 -3.96 -22.67
C LYS A 154 -16.46 -3.23 -21.36
N ILE A 155 -16.35 -3.96 -20.24
CA ILE A 155 -16.07 -3.36 -18.92
C ILE A 155 -14.65 -2.82 -18.86
N LYS A 156 -13.67 -3.54 -19.40
CA LYS A 156 -12.29 -3.03 -19.49
C LYS A 156 -12.22 -1.76 -20.34
N ALA A 157 -12.87 -1.76 -21.51
CA ALA A 157 -12.93 -0.60 -22.39
C ALA A 157 -13.59 0.60 -21.69
N PHE A 158 -14.73 0.37 -21.01
CA PHE A 158 -15.39 1.40 -20.20
C PHE A 158 -14.47 1.95 -19.11
N ARG A 159 -13.80 1.08 -18.34
CA ARG A 159 -12.88 1.52 -17.27
C ARG A 159 -11.73 2.36 -17.82
N ALA A 160 -11.16 1.96 -18.96
CA ALA A 160 -10.08 2.71 -19.61
C ALA A 160 -10.57 4.06 -20.13
N GLN A 161 -11.72 4.08 -20.80
CA GLN A 161 -12.33 5.31 -21.30
C GLN A 161 -12.67 6.27 -20.15
N LEU A 162 -13.32 5.78 -19.10
CA LEU A 162 -13.69 6.60 -17.95
C LEU A 162 -12.47 7.14 -17.21
N ALA A 163 -11.41 6.33 -17.04
CA ALA A 163 -10.16 6.80 -16.47
C ALA A 163 -9.57 7.93 -17.31
N GLN A 164 -9.53 7.78 -18.63
CA GLN A 164 -9.02 8.79 -19.55
C GLN A 164 -9.86 10.09 -19.54
N GLU A 165 -11.19 9.99 -19.43
CA GLU A 165 -12.09 11.14 -19.35
C GLU A 165 -11.96 11.89 -18.01
N MET A 166 -11.73 11.17 -16.92
CA MET A 166 -11.61 11.74 -15.58
C MET A 166 -10.19 12.22 -15.25
N GLU A 167 -9.18 11.75 -15.98
CA GLU A 167 -7.79 12.19 -15.90
C GLU A 167 -7.62 13.52 -16.67
N ALA A 168 -8.34 14.55 -16.24
CA ALA A 168 -8.19 15.90 -16.76
C ALA A 168 -6.92 16.58 -16.21
N PRO A 169 -6.26 17.50 -16.95
CA PRO A 169 -4.95 18.05 -16.56
C PRO A 169 -4.92 19.06 -15.40
N SER A 170 -5.94 19.19 -14.55
CA SER A 170 -5.91 20.20 -13.47
C SER A 170 -6.67 19.78 -12.21
N GLU A 171 -5.99 19.96 -11.07
CA GLU A 171 -6.51 20.07 -9.69
C GLU A 171 -7.65 19.11 -9.33
N SER A 172 -7.32 17.83 -9.09
CA SER A 172 -8.26 16.89 -8.48
C SER A 172 -8.30 17.05 -6.95
N ASP A 173 -9.39 17.62 -6.42
CA ASP A 173 -9.61 17.87 -4.99
C ASP A 173 -10.01 16.61 -4.18
N SER A 174 -10.27 15.48 -4.84
CA SER A 174 -10.77 14.27 -4.20
C SER A 174 -10.38 13.01 -4.97
N VAL A 175 -10.19 11.91 -4.22
CA VAL A 175 -9.83 10.59 -4.77
C VAL A 175 -11.07 9.70 -4.74
N TYR A 176 -11.38 9.13 -5.88
CA TYR A 176 -12.52 8.22 -6.07
C TYR A 176 -11.99 6.83 -6.41
N CYS A 177 -12.59 5.80 -5.81
CA CYS A 177 -12.33 4.40 -6.13
C CYS A 177 -13.48 3.89 -7.00
N LEU A 178 -13.16 3.41 -8.21
CA LEU A 178 -14.12 2.72 -9.07
C LEU A 178 -13.89 1.21 -8.98
N ALA A 179 -14.84 0.51 -8.35
CA ALA A 179 -14.90 -0.94 -8.35
C ALA A 179 -16.01 -1.41 -9.30
N VAL A 180 -15.65 -2.16 -10.35
CA VAL A 180 -16.61 -2.81 -11.25
C VAL A 180 -16.30 -4.31 -11.24
N GLN A 181 -17.33 -5.13 -10.98
CA GLN A 181 -17.20 -6.58 -10.86
C GLN A 181 -18.23 -7.27 -11.74
N VAL A 182 -17.77 -8.31 -12.45
CA VAL A 182 -18.63 -9.28 -13.15
C VAL A 182 -18.07 -10.65 -12.86
N PHE A 183 -18.95 -11.54 -12.42
CA PHE A 183 -18.62 -12.90 -12.03
C PHE A 183 -19.81 -13.81 -12.30
N GLU A 184 -19.54 -15.09 -12.52
CA GLU A 184 -20.58 -16.10 -12.75
C GLU A 184 -21.27 -16.42 -11.42
N MET A 185 -22.58 -16.23 -11.37
CA MET A 185 -23.42 -16.54 -10.22
C MET A 185 -23.90 -18.00 -10.33
N ALA A 186 -23.00 -18.94 -10.03
CA ALA A 186 -23.16 -20.40 -10.14
C ALA A 186 -23.24 -20.95 -11.59
N ASP A 187 -22.61 -22.11 -11.84
CA ASP A 187 -22.86 -22.89 -13.04
C ASP A 187 -24.35 -23.28 -13.04
N SER A 188 -25.09 -22.81 -14.05
CA SER A 188 -26.40 -23.40 -14.33
C SER A 188 -26.18 -24.77 -14.98
N GLU A 189 -25.73 -25.76 -14.19
CA GLU A 189 -25.81 -27.17 -14.61
C GLU A 189 -27.28 -27.54 -14.77
N LYS A 190 -27.63 -27.87 -16.01
CA LYS A 190 -28.69 -28.81 -16.35
C LYS A 190 -28.17 -29.75 -17.42
#